data_AF-A0A7X1H5E6-F1
#
_entry.id   AF-A0A7X1H5E6-F1
#
_cell.length_a   1.000
_cell.length_b   1.000
_cell.length_c   1.000
_cell.angle_alpha   90.00
_cell.angle_beta   90.00
_cell.angle_gamma   90.00
#
_symmetry.space_group_name_H-M   'P 1'
#
loop_
_entity.id
_entity.type
_entity.pdbx_description
1 polymer ?
#
loop_
_entity_poly.entity_id
_entity_poly.type
_entity_poly.pdbx_seq_one_letter_code
_entity_poly.pdbx_strand_id
1 'polypeptide(L)'
;MISSYHRFSELTWVDLTLWAGKKIVSDGRECFQRKEVRELSLTKTGGILAWIDAEELFATRVEYEEGELYSECTCHPIENTCIHSIAVIIEFIVHLKKKIDIPPAKSNDRRFFLL
;
A
#
# COMPACT_ATOMS: atom_id res chain seq x y z
N MET A 1 -0.92 20.13 10.28
CA MET A 1 -0.80 18.68 10.00
C MET A 1 -1.08 18.48 8.53
N ILE A 2 -0.05 18.25 7.71
CA ILE A 2 -0.24 17.79 6.34
C ILE A 2 -0.84 16.39 6.47
N SER A 3 -2.09 16.23 6.03
CA SER A 3 -2.73 14.92 5.99
C SER A 3 -1.84 13.99 5.18
N SER A 4 -1.43 12.84 5.72
CA SER A 4 -0.55 11.86 5.05
C SER A 4 -1.06 11.43 3.66
N TYR A 5 -2.37 11.56 3.43
CA TYR A 5 -3.05 11.40 2.14
C TYR A 5 -2.46 12.27 1.02
N HIS A 6 -2.04 13.50 1.33
CA HIS A 6 -1.45 14.40 0.34
C HIS A 6 -0.13 13.83 -0.18
N ARG A 7 0.68 13.24 0.71
CA ARG A 7 1.99 12.70 0.35
C ARG A 7 1.90 11.54 -0.63
N PHE A 8 0.97 10.62 -0.40
CA PHE A 8 0.72 9.54 -1.36
C PHE A 8 0.29 10.04 -2.75
N SER A 9 -0.46 11.14 -2.82
CA SER A 9 -0.91 11.71 -4.10
C SER A 9 0.20 12.37 -4.91
N GLU A 10 1.31 12.72 -4.25
CA GLU A 10 2.49 13.35 -4.84
C GLU A 10 3.55 12.34 -5.28
N LEU A 11 3.40 11.06 -4.92
CA LEU A 11 4.35 10.00 -5.30
C LEU A 11 4.50 9.89 -6.82
N THR A 12 5.75 9.96 -7.26
CA THR A 12 6.14 9.74 -8.64
C THR A 12 6.68 8.32 -8.85
N TRP A 13 6.80 7.90 -10.11
CA TRP A 13 7.48 6.65 -10.45
C TRP A 13 8.96 6.65 -10.04
N VAL A 14 9.60 7.82 -9.99
CA VAL A 14 10.99 7.96 -9.54
C VAL A 14 11.06 7.65 -8.05
N ASP A 15 10.17 8.21 -7.24
CA ASP A 15 10.13 7.98 -5.79
C ASP A 15 9.92 6.50 -5.47
N LEU A 16 8.96 5.85 -6.14
CA LEU A 16 8.70 4.42 -5.96
C LEU A 16 9.90 3.57 -6.41
N THR A 17 10.60 3.97 -7.47
CA THR A 17 11.79 3.26 -7.96
C THR A 17 12.98 3.43 -7.03
N LEU A 18 13.15 4.61 -6.42
CA LEU A 18 14.17 4.85 -5.40
C LEU A 18 13.89 4.05 -4.13
N TRP A 19 12.61 3.94 -3.75
CA TRP A 19 12.18 3.24 -2.54
C TRP A 19 12.26 1.71 -2.66
N ALA A 20 11.69 1.13 -3.72
CA ALA A 20 11.54 -0.33 -3.84
C ALA A 20 12.39 -0.95 -4.95
N GLY A 21 13.05 -0.15 -5.78
CA GLY A 21 13.80 -0.65 -6.94
C GLY A 21 12.92 -0.97 -8.15
N LYS A 22 13.51 -0.82 -9.34
CA LYS A 22 12.79 -0.88 -10.63
C LYS A 22 12.03 -2.18 -10.86
N LYS A 23 12.62 -3.32 -10.47
CA LYS A 23 12.01 -4.64 -10.68
C LYS A 23 10.74 -4.79 -9.85
N ILE A 24 10.80 -4.49 -8.55
CA ILE A 24 9.66 -4.59 -7.64
C ILE A 24 8.54 -3.64 -8.08
N VAL A 25 8.87 -2.42 -8.53
CA VAL A 25 7.88 -1.48 -9.08
C VAL A 25 7.18 -2.04 -10.31
N SER A 26 7.93 -2.65 -11.24
CA SER A 26 7.36 -3.28 -12.44
C SER A 26 6.40 -4.41 -12.08
N ASP A 27 6.85 -5.35 -11.25
CA ASP A 27 6.08 -6.53 -10.86
C ASP A 27 4.85 -6.13 -9.99
N GLY A 28 4.99 -5.12 -9.14
CA GLY A 28 3.88 -4.56 -8.36
C GLY A 28 2.82 -3.89 -9.23
N ARG A 29 3.22 -3.25 -10.35
CA ARG A 29 2.28 -2.73 -11.34
C ARG A 29 1.49 -3.86 -12.01
N GLU A 30 2.13 -5.00 -12.28
CA GLU A 30 1.44 -6.18 -12.81
C GLU A 30 0.45 -6.76 -11.80
N CYS A 31 0.83 -6.85 -10.52
CA CYS A 31 -0.08 -7.24 -9.42
C CYS A 31 -1.33 -6.34 -9.36
N PHE A 32 -1.15 -5.02 -9.42
CA PHE A 32 -2.26 -4.08 -9.53
C PHE A 32 -3.13 -4.35 -10.78
N GLN A 33 -2.53 -4.59 -11.95
CA GLN A 33 -3.27 -4.86 -13.19
C GLN A 33 -4.10 -6.14 -13.13
N ARG A 34 -3.65 -7.15 -12.38
CA ARG A 34 -4.41 -8.38 -12.10
C ARG A 34 -5.59 -8.17 -11.13
N LYS A 35 -5.74 -6.97 -10.56
CA LYS A 35 -6.82 -6.57 -9.63
C LYS A 35 -6.83 -7.42 -8.36
N GLU A 36 -5.65 -7.71 -7.84
CA GLU A 36 -5.44 -8.54 -6.64
C GLU A 36 -5.65 -7.73 -5.34
N VAL A 37 -5.65 -6.38 -5.41
CA VAL A 37 -5.90 -5.53 -4.24
C VAL A 37 -7.38 -5.54 -3.84
N ARG A 38 -7.67 -5.88 -2.59
CA ARG A 38 -9.01 -5.96 -2.00
C ARG A 38 -9.11 -5.17 -0.70
N GLU A 39 -10.32 -4.69 -0.43
CA GLU A 39 -10.70 -4.06 0.85
C GLU A 39 -9.74 -2.95 1.31
N LEU A 40 -9.40 -2.02 0.40
CA LEU A 40 -8.62 -0.84 0.78
C LEU A 40 -9.26 -0.13 1.97
N SER A 41 -8.41 0.27 2.91
CA SER A 41 -8.84 0.98 4.10
C SER A 41 -7.74 1.90 4.62
N LEU A 42 -8.15 2.90 5.38
CA LEU A 42 -7.26 3.94 5.89
C LEU A 42 -6.95 3.74 7.36
N THR A 43 -5.67 3.70 7.71
CA THR A 43 -5.25 3.57 9.11
C THR A 43 -5.46 4.89 9.86
N LYS A 44 -5.44 4.85 11.20
CA LYS A 44 -5.55 6.06 12.02
C LYS A 44 -4.36 7.02 11.86
N THR A 45 -3.19 6.49 11.52
CA THR A 45 -1.98 7.24 11.17
C THR A 45 -2.05 7.83 9.76
N GLY A 46 -3.11 7.49 9.01
CA GLY A 46 -3.33 7.90 7.63
C GLY A 46 -2.43 7.16 6.63
N GLY A 47 -2.01 5.96 6.99
CA GLY A 47 -1.51 4.94 6.08
C GLY A 47 -2.64 4.18 5.38
N ILE A 48 -2.25 3.19 4.60
CA ILE A 48 -3.10 2.37 3.75
C ILE A 48 -2.99 0.93 4.22
N LEU A 49 -4.12 0.24 4.31
CA LEU A 49 -4.23 -1.16 4.68
C LEU A 49 -5.12 -1.89 3.67
N ALA A 50 -4.64 -3.00 3.14
CA ALA A 50 -5.36 -3.80 2.15
C ALA A 50 -5.08 -5.29 2.32
N TRP A 51 -5.92 -6.09 1.66
CA TRP A 51 -5.57 -7.46 1.29
C TRP A 51 -5.00 -7.49 -0.12
N ILE A 52 -4.01 -8.35 -0.36
CA ILE A 52 -3.72 -8.86 -1.69
C ILE A 52 -4.21 -10.29 -1.77
N ASP A 53 -5.13 -10.53 -2.70
CA ASP A 53 -5.70 -11.84 -3.01
C ASP A 53 -4.99 -12.38 -4.28
N ALA A 54 -3.82 -13.00 -4.08
CA ALA A 54 -2.98 -13.56 -5.13
C ALA A 54 -2.92 -15.10 -5.00
N GLU A 55 -1.73 -15.70 -4.97
CA GLU A 55 -1.58 -17.14 -4.70
C GLU A 55 -2.06 -17.50 -3.28
N GLU A 56 -1.83 -16.58 -2.35
CA GLU A 56 -2.33 -16.60 -0.99
C GLU A 56 -2.90 -15.22 -0.63
N LEU A 57 -3.51 -15.13 0.55
CA LEU A 57 -4.05 -13.87 1.05
C LEU A 57 -3.00 -13.15 1.91
N PHE A 58 -2.50 -12.03 1.41
CA PHE A 58 -1.49 -11.24 2.11
C PHE A 58 -2.10 -9.97 2.72
N ALA A 59 -1.89 -9.78 4.03
CA ALA A 59 -2.15 -8.48 4.65
C ALA A 59 -1.00 -7.54 4.28
N THR A 60 -1.32 -6.31 3.87
CA THR A 60 -0.31 -5.32 3.49
C THR A 60 -0.67 -3.96 4.05
N ARG A 61 0.27 -3.35 4.77
CA ARG A 61 0.20 -1.97 5.26
C ARG A 61 1.30 -1.15 4.63
N VAL A 62 0.95 0.07 4.21
CA VAL A 62 1.90 1.07 3.73
C VAL A 62 1.62 2.38 4.43
N GLU A 63 2.64 3.01 5.00
CA GLU A 63 2.48 4.33 5.60
C GLU A 63 3.75 5.17 5.50
N TYR A 64 3.65 6.39 6.01
CA TYR A 64 4.81 7.24 6.17
C TYR A 64 5.23 7.26 7.64
N GLU A 65 6.42 6.75 7.94
CA GLU A 65 7.05 6.82 9.26
C GLU A 65 8.21 7.82 9.21
N GLU A 66 8.22 8.81 10.10
CA GLU A 66 9.24 9.86 10.17
C GLU A 66 9.53 10.63 8.86
N GLY A 67 8.62 10.54 7.87
CA GLY A 67 8.78 11.20 6.56
C GLY A 67 9.09 10.23 5.41
N GLU A 68 9.47 9.00 5.73
CA GLU A 68 9.86 7.97 4.78
C GLU A 68 8.75 6.95 4.55
N LEU A 69 8.71 6.36 3.36
CA LEU A 69 7.79 5.27 3.07
C LEU A 69 8.21 4.00 3.81
N TYR A 70 7.25 3.40 4.49
CA TYR A 70 7.41 2.14 5.20
C TYR A 70 6.31 1.16 4.78
N SER A 71 6.62 -0.13 4.73
CA SER A 71 5.61 -1.15 4.49
C SER A 71 5.83 -2.43 5.30
N GLU A 72 4.73 -3.03 5.71
CA GLU A 72 4.66 -4.34 6.34
C GLU A 72 3.79 -5.24 5.44
N CYS A 73 4.22 -6.48 5.23
CA CYS A 73 3.48 -7.45 4.44
C CYS A 73 3.73 -8.87 4.93
N THR A 74 2.67 -9.68 5.00
CA THR A 74 2.76 -11.09 5.43
C THR A 74 3.47 -12.00 4.42
N CYS A 75 3.90 -11.48 3.27
CA CYS A 75 4.78 -12.19 2.36
C CYS A 75 6.25 -12.19 2.82
N HIS A 76 6.56 -11.63 4.01
CA HIS A 76 7.87 -11.60 4.65
C HIS A 76 9.01 -11.08 3.74
N PRO A 77 8.95 -9.80 3.30
CA PRO A 77 9.98 -9.23 2.44
C PRO A 77 11.33 -9.09 3.16
N ILE A 78 12.43 -9.23 2.42
CA ILE A 78 13.80 -9.10 2.95
C ILE A 78 14.14 -7.63 3.26
N GLU A 79 13.59 -6.67 2.50
CA GLU A 79 13.95 -5.24 2.58
C GLU A 79 12.75 -4.33 2.92
N ASN A 80 11.74 -4.85 3.63
CA ASN A 80 10.52 -4.09 4.02
C ASN A 80 9.78 -3.41 2.85
N THR A 81 9.98 -3.91 1.62
CA THR A 81 9.23 -3.55 0.41
C THR A 81 8.96 -4.81 -0.40
N CYS A 82 7.83 -4.84 -1.11
CA CYS A 82 7.47 -5.96 -1.97
C CYS A 82 6.52 -5.48 -3.08
N ILE A 83 6.21 -6.39 -4.00
CA ILE A 83 5.30 -6.11 -5.10
C ILE A 83 3.89 -5.75 -4.58
N HIS A 84 3.49 -6.31 -3.44
CA HIS A 84 2.20 -6.06 -2.80
C HIS A 84 2.07 -4.63 -2.30
N SER A 85 3.10 -4.06 -1.66
CA SER A 85 3.04 -2.68 -1.18
C SER A 85 2.96 -1.67 -2.33
N ILE A 86 3.65 -1.93 -3.45
CA ILE A 86 3.50 -1.14 -4.67
C ILE A 86 2.08 -1.23 -5.23
N ALA A 87 1.49 -2.42 -5.32
CA ALA A 87 0.14 -2.59 -5.82
C ALA A 87 -0.89 -1.82 -4.97
N VAL A 88 -0.76 -1.87 -3.63
CA VAL A 88 -1.60 -1.13 -2.68
C VAL A 88 -1.50 0.38 -2.90
N ILE A 89 -0.27 0.92 -3.06
CA ILE A 89 -0.07 2.35 -3.33
C ILE A 89 -0.75 2.76 -4.63
N ILE A 90 -0.58 1.98 -5.70
CA ILE A 90 -1.17 2.29 -7.01
C ILE A 90 -2.70 2.29 -6.93
N GLU A 91 -3.29 1.26 -6.31
CA GLU A 91 -4.74 1.16 -6.14
C GLU A 91 -5.29 2.35 -5.33
N PHE A 92 -4.59 2.74 -4.27
CA PHE A 92 -4.93 3.90 -3.46
C PHE A 92 -4.91 5.20 -4.27
N ILE A 93 -3.84 5.46 -5.04
CA ILE A 93 -3.74 6.65 -5.91
C ILE A 93 -4.86 6.65 -6.96
N VAL A 94 -5.23 5.50 -7.50
CA VAL A 94 -6.35 5.38 -8.45
C VAL A 94 -7.68 5.72 -7.77
N HIS A 95 -7.93 5.23 -6.55
CA HIS A 95 -9.12 5.59 -5.77
C HIS A 95 -9.18 7.08 -5.50
N LEU A 96 -8.07 7.69 -5.07
CA LEU A 96 -7.96 9.15 -4.87
C LEU A 96 -8.32 9.92 -6.14
N LYS A 97 -7.72 9.57 -7.28
CA LYS A 97 -7.97 10.24 -8.57
C LYS A 97 -9.41 10.08 -9.04
N LYS A 98 -10.03 8.94 -8.76
CA LYS A 98 -11.43 8.65 -9.09
C LYS A 98 -12.42 9.17 -8.05
N LYS A 99 -11.94 9.74 -6.94
CA LYS A 99 -12.76 10.17 -5.79
C LYS A 99 -13.67 9.04 -5.28
N ILE A 100 -13.11 7.83 -5.24
CA ILE A 100 -13.77 6.68 -4.62
C ILE A 100 -13.47 6.74 -3.13
N ASP A 101 -14.52 6.73 -2.31
CA ASP A 101 -14.36 6.74 -0.86
C ASP A 101 -13.69 5.46 -0.38
N ILE A 102 -12.73 5.62 0.52
CA ILE A 102 -12.03 4.51 1.16
C ILE A 102 -12.43 4.52 2.65
N PRO A 103 -12.93 3.39 3.18
CA PRO A 103 -13.36 3.33 4.57
C PRO A 103 -12.16 3.38 5.54
N PRO A 104 -12.33 3.89 6.77
CA PRO A 104 -11.31 3.75 7.80
C PRO A 104 -11.20 2.28 8.26
N ALA A 105 -9.98 1.84 8.53
CA ALA A 105 -9.72 0.54 9.15
C ALA A 105 -10.28 0.52 10.58
N LYS A 106 -10.90 -0.60 10.96
CA LYS A 106 -11.40 -0.78 12.33
C LYS A 106 -10.24 -0.99 13.30
N SER A 107 -10.39 -0.63 14.57
CA SER A 107 -9.33 -0.85 15.57
C SER A 107 -9.01 -2.32 15.82
N ASN A 108 -9.97 -3.21 15.54
CA ASN A 108 -9.83 -4.66 15.62
C ASN A 108 -9.78 -5.31 14.23
N ASP A 109 -9.33 -4.58 13.22
CA ASP A 109 -9.16 -5.14 11.89
C ASP A 109 -8.19 -6.32 11.91
N ARG A 110 -8.62 -7.47 11.37
CA ARG A 110 -7.84 -8.72 11.42
C ARG A 110 -6.44 -8.54 10.84
N ARG A 111 -6.30 -7.70 9.81
CA ARG A 111 -5.02 -7.48 9.12
C ARG A 111 -3.94 -6.95 10.05
N PHE A 112 -4.29 -6.12 11.04
CA PHE A 112 -3.32 -5.63 12.02
C PHE A 112 -2.76 -6.72 12.94
N PHE A 113 -3.47 -7.84 13.15
CA PHE A 113 -2.98 -8.95 13.97
C PHE A 113 -2.10 -9.93 13.18
N LEU A 114 -2.02 -9.76 11.86
CA LEU A 114 -1.20 -10.59 10.98
C LEU A 114 0.12 -9.91 10.60
N LEU A 115 0.17 -8.58 10.69
CA LEU A 115 1.32 -7.75 10.37
C LEU A 115 2.27 -7.65 11.56
#